data_AF-A0A651E5W1-F1
#
_entry.id   AF-A0A651E5W1-F1
#
_cell.length_a   1.000
_cell.length_b   1.000
_cell.length_c   1.000
_cell.angle_alpha   90.00
_cell.angle_beta   90.00
_cell.angle_gamma   90.00
#
_symmetry.space_group_name_H-M   'P 1'
#
loop_
_entity.id
_entity.type
_entity.pdbx_description
1 polymer ?
#
loop_
_entity_poly.entity_id
_entity_poly.type
_entity_poly.pdbx_seq_one_letter_code
_entity_poly.pdbx_strand_id
1 'polypeptide(L)'
;MFRIVQTANDDVLSEYFRTEIRPMLEQYSTRSSGQVNGVWSARGSGNTGRLYAWQNQNWIFMIQADSNARFDAAVDAFRFISN
;
A
#
# COMPACT_ATOMS: atom_id res chain seq x y z
N MET A 1 3.51 -4.21 -9.56
CA MET A 1 3.76 -2.77 -9.56
C MET A 1 4.20 -2.33 -8.17
N PHE A 2 5.26 -1.53 -8.09
CA PHE A 2 5.68 -0.88 -6.86
C PHE A 2 5.58 0.64 -7.06
N ARG A 3 5.14 1.37 -6.02
CA ARG A 3 4.98 2.82 -6.05
C ARG A 3 5.47 3.42 -4.74
N ILE A 4 6.22 4.53 -4.84
CA ILE A 4 6.61 5.38 -3.71
C ILE A 4 6.04 6.78 -3.98
N VAL A 5 5.42 7.38 -2.97
CA VAL A 5 4.92 8.75 -3.03
C VAL A 5 5.43 9.50 -1.81
N GLN A 6 6.02 10.68 -2.01
CA GLN A 6 6.33 11.62 -0.95
C GLN A 6 5.30 12.74 -0.96
N THR A 7 4.75 13.08 0.19
CA THR A 7 3.84 14.22 0.34
C THR A 7 4.50 15.35 1.12
N ALA A 8 3.93 16.55 1.05
CA ALA A 8 4.44 17.70 1.78
C ALA A 8 4.29 17.54 3.30
N ASN A 9 3.19 16.93 3.75
CA ASN A 9 2.84 16.73 5.15
C ASN A 9 1.82 15.58 5.31
N ASP A 10 1.45 15.32 6.57
CA ASP A 10 0.53 14.24 6.95
C ASP A 10 -0.92 14.47 6.49
N ASP A 11 -1.35 15.73 6.33
CA ASP A 11 -2.68 16.05 5.84
C ASP A 11 -2.82 15.66 4.36
N VAL A 12 -1.85 16.07 3.53
CA VAL A 12 -1.77 15.68 2.11
C VAL A 12 -1.62 14.16 1.97
N LEU A 13 -0.87 13.52 2.88
CA LEU A 13 -0.75 12.07 2.92
C LEU A 13 -2.10 11.39 3.19
N SER A 14 -2.82 11.89 4.19
CA SER A 14 -4.13 11.37 4.58
C SER A 14 -5.15 11.56 3.47
N GLU A 15 -5.11 12.68 2.77
CA GLU A 15 -5.93 12.91 1.57
C GLU A 15 -5.59 11.91 0.47
N TYR A 16 -4.31 11.74 0.13
CA TYR A 16 -3.86 10.77 -0.88
C TYR A 16 -4.33 9.34 -0.55
N PHE A 17 -4.24 8.92 0.71
CA PHE A 17 -4.76 7.61 1.13
C PHE A 17 -6.27 7.48 0.86
N ARG A 18 -7.04 8.54 1.11
CA ARG A 18 -8.50 8.55 0.95
C ARG A 18 -8.94 8.61 -0.51
N THR A 19 -8.25 9.38 -1.34
CA THR A 19 -8.65 9.64 -2.74
C THR A 19 -8.02 8.68 -3.74
N GLU A 20 -6.82 8.19 -3.48
CA GLU A 20 -6.10 7.33 -4.42
C GLU A 20 -6.07 5.87 -3.97
N ILE A 21 -5.68 5.61 -2.71
CA ILE A 21 -5.41 4.23 -2.25
C ILE A 21 -6.68 3.49 -1.86
N ARG A 22 -7.59 4.13 -1.12
CA ARG A 22 -8.84 3.47 -0.68
C ARG A 22 -9.70 3.02 -1.86
N PRO A 23 -9.90 3.79 -2.94
CA PRO A 23 -10.65 3.32 -4.11
C PRO A 23 -10.01 2.11 -4.79
N MET A 24 -8.68 2.04 -4.85
CA MET A 24 -7.98 0.86 -5.39
C MET A 24 -8.27 -0.43 -4.61
N LEU A 25 -8.74 -0.34 -3.36
CA LEU A 25 -9.10 -1.52 -2.58
C LEU A 25 -10.43 -2.14 -3.02
N GLU A 26 -11.28 -1.41 -3.73
CA GLU A 26 -12.63 -1.86 -4.09
C GLU A 26 -12.63 -3.08 -5.02
N GLN A 27 -11.55 -3.28 -5.78
CA GLN A 27 -11.35 -4.44 -6.66
C GLN A 27 -10.98 -5.74 -5.92
N TYR A 28 -10.75 -5.70 -4.61
CA TYR A 28 -10.37 -6.86 -3.81
C TYR A 28 -11.54 -7.36 -2.96
N SER A 29 -11.70 -8.69 -2.89
CA SER A 29 -12.74 -9.36 -2.11
C SER A 29 -12.54 -9.24 -0.61
N THR A 30 -11.29 -9.22 -0.16
CA THR A 30 -10.91 -8.92 1.21
C THR A 30 -10.08 -7.65 1.22
N ARG A 31 -10.51 -6.67 2.00
CA ARG A 31 -9.87 -5.36 2.05
C ARG A 31 -9.98 -4.73 3.42
N SER A 32 -8.95 -3.99 3.81
CA SER A 32 -8.96 -3.14 5.00
C SER A 32 -8.03 -1.96 4.82
N SER A 33 -8.45 -0.80 5.30
CA SER A 33 -7.61 0.39 5.40
C SER A 33 -7.90 1.07 6.72
N GLY A 34 -6.91 1.76 7.27
CA GLY A 34 -7.09 2.50 8.50
C GLY A 34 -5.82 3.21 8.93
N GLN A 35 -6.00 4.06 9.93
CA GLN A 35 -4.94 4.80 10.57
C GLN A 35 -4.82 4.30 12.01
N VAL A 36 -3.62 3.90 12.43
CA VAL A 36 -3.33 3.47 13.79
C VAL A 36 -2.18 4.33 14.31
N ASN A 37 -2.40 5.02 15.44
CA ASN A 37 -1.44 5.97 16.01
C ASN A 37 -0.92 7.01 14.99
N GLY A 38 -1.81 7.52 14.13
CA GLY A 38 -1.44 8.48 13.08
C GLY A 38 -0.83 7.87 11.82
N VAL A 39 -0.51 6.57 11.81
CA VAL A 39 0.12 5.90 10.67
C VAL A 39 -0.90 5.15 9.83
N TRP A 40 -0.98 5.50 8.55
CA TRP A 40 -1.86 4.83 7.58
C TRP A 40 -1.33 3.48 7.12
N SER A 41 -2.25 2.54 6.95
CA SER A 41 -2.02 1.31 6.19
C SER A 41 -3.26 0.88 5.43
N ALA A 42 -3.04 0.16 4.33
CA ALA A 42 -4.06 -0.43 3.48
C ALA A 42 -3.62 -1.80 2.99
N ARG A 43 -4.55 -2.75 2.96
CA ARG A 43 -4.34 -4.08 2.37
C ARG A 43 -5.57 -4.52 1.60
N GLY A 44 -5.34 -5.16 0.46
CA GLY A 44 -6.34 -5.81 -0.37
C GLY A 44 -5.84 -7.18 -0.80
N SER A 45 -6.71 -8.18 -0.83
CA SER A 45 -6.42 -9.52 -1.33
C SER A 45 -7.66 -10.15 -1.94
N GLY A 46 -7.48 -10.90 -3.03
CA GLY A 46 -8.54 -11.67 -3.68
C GLY A 46 -8.06 -12.34 -4.95
N ASN A 47 -9.00 -12.79 -5.78
CA ASN A 47 -8.70 -13.43 -7.07
C ASN A 47 -7.97 -12.50 -8.05
N THR A 48 -8.08 -11.19 -7.84
CA THR A 48 -7.42 -10.11 -8.60
C THR A 48 -6.01 -9.81 -8.10
N GLY A 49 -5.52 -10.55 -7.10
CA GLY A 49 -4.19 -10.44 -6.53
C GLY A 49 -4.16 -9.77 -5.16
N ARG A 50 -3.07 -9.03 -4.87
CA ARG A 50 -2.81 -8.39 -3.57
C ARG A 50 -2.33 -6.96 -3.73
N LEU A 51 -2.71 -6.13 -2.78
CA LEU A 51 -2.20 -4.78 -2.58
C LEU A 51 -1.82 -4.62 -1.11
N TYR A 52 -0.69 -3.96 -0.87
CA TYR A 52 -0.31 -3.47 0.44
C TYR A 52 0.27 -2.08 0.30
N ALA A 53 -0.23 -1.14 1.09
CA ALA A 53 0.34 0.20 1.19
C ALA A 53 0.52 0.57 2.66
N TRP A 54 1.60 1.28 2.97
CA TRP A 54 1.89 1.76 4.32
C TRP A 54 2.53 3.13 4.28
N GLN A 55 2.27 3.90 5.34
CA GLN A 55 2.91 5.17 5.60
C GLN A 55 4.23 4.97 6.36
N ASN A 56 5.22 5.79 6.04
CA ASN A 56 6.41 6.01 6.85
C ASN A 56 6.76 7.50 6.81
N GLN A 57 6.52 8.22 7.92
CA GLN A 57 6.56 9.70 7.93
C GLN A 57 5.65 10.27 6.83
N ASN A 58 6.15 11.20 6.01
CA ASN A 58 5.45 11.77 4.85
C ASN A 58 5.60 10.94 3.57
N TRP A 59 6.02 9.68 3.69
CA TRP A 59 6.12 8.75 2.58
C TRP A 59 5.02 7.71 2.60
N ILE A 60 4.57 7.33 1.42
CA ILE A 60 3.71 6.19 1.17
C ILE A 60 4.46 5.21 0.30
N PHE A 61 4.50 3.97 0.74
CA PHE A 61 5.01 2.84 -0.03
C PHE A 61 3.85 1.93 -0.39
N MET A 62 3.83 1.42 -1.62
CA MET A 62 2.79 0.52 -2.08
C MET A 62 3.34 -0.58 -2.99
N ILE A 63 2.94 -1.82 -2.71
CA ILE A 63 3.15 -3.00 -3.54
C ILE A 63 1.78 -3.47 -4.02
N GLN A 64 1.64 -3.71 -5.32
CA GLN A 64 0.46 -4.29 -5.94
C GLN A 64 0.88 -5.39 -6.90
N ALA A 65 0.26 -6.56 -6.82
CA ALA A 65 0.50 -7.66 -7.74
C ALA A 65 -0.82 -8.37 -8.07
N ASP A 66 -0.88 -8.98 -9.26
CA ASP A 66 -2.04 -9.73 -9.76
C ASP A 66 -2.12 -11.17 -9.24
N SER A 67 -1.14 -11.60 -8.44
CA SER A 67 -1.11 -12.92 -7.81
C SER A 67 -0.32 -12.89 -6.51
N ASN A 68 -0.61 -13.86 -5.63
CA ASN A 68 0.10 -14.01 -4.36
C ASN A 68 1.60 -14.28 -4.59
N ALA A 69 1.94 -15.16 -5.52
CA ALA A 69 3.33 -15.51 -5.81
C ALA A 69 4.17 -14.30 -6.25
N ARG A 70 3.62 -13.43 -7.12
CA ARG A 70 4.32 -12.20 -7.53
C ARG A 70 4.37 -11.17 -6.41
N PHE A 71 3.35 -11.12 -5.56
CA PHE A 71 3.37 -10.25 -4.39
C PHE A 71 4.49 -10.66 -3.43
N ASP A 72 4.59 -11.96 -3.11
CA ASP A 72 5.60 -12.49 -2.20
C ASP A 72 7.01 -12.29 -2.76
N ALA A 73 7.22 -12.56 -4.06
CA ALA A 73 8.48 -12.26 -4.73
C ALA A 73 8.85 -10.77 -4.67
N ALA A 74 7.87 -9.87 -4.78
CA ALA A 74 8.11 -8.43 -4.64
C ALA A 74 8.51 -8.05 -3.20
N VAL A 75 7.85 -8.61 -2.19
CA VAL A 75 8.20 -8.39 -0.78
C VAL A 75 9.61 -8.92 -0.47
N ASP A 76 9.95 -10.11 -0.97
CA ASP A 76 11.28 -10.68 -0.80
C ASP A 76 12.35 -9.81 -1.47
N ALA A 77 12.10 -9.34 -2.70
CA ALA A 77 12.99 -8.39 -3.37
C ALA A 77 13.19 -7.09 -2.56
N PHE A 78 12.15 -6.61 -1.88
CA PHE A 78 12.23 -5.42 -1.02
C PHE A 78 13.18 -5.58 0.16
N ARG A 79 13.27 -6.78 0.75
CA ARG A 79 14.24 -7.05 1.83
C ARG A 79 15.68 -6.84 1.38
N PHE A 80 15.98 -7.08 0.09
CA PHE A 80 17.32 -6.91 -0.44
C PHE A 80 17.67 -5.44 -0.77
N ILE A 81 16.69 -4.54 -0.79
CA ILE A 81 16.91 -3.09 -1.00
C ILE A 81 17.21 -2.39 0.34
N SER A 82 16.96 -3.03 1.49
CA SER A 82 17.28 -2.47 2.82
C SER A 82 18.69 -2.80 3.32
N ASN A 83 19.60 -3.27 2.45
CA ASN A 83 21.01 -3.52 2.77
C ASN A 83 21.91 -2.55 2.00
#